data_AF-A0A899NEJ3-F1
#
_entry.id   AF-A0A899NEJ3-F1
#
_cell.length_a   1.000
_cell.length_b   1.000
_cell.length_c   1.000
_cell.angle_alpha   90.00
_cell.angle_beta   90.00
_cell.angle_gamma   90.00
#
_symmetry.space_group_name_H-M   'P 1'
#
loop_
_entity.id
_entity.type
_entity.pdbx_description
1 polymer ?
#
loop_
_entity_poly.entity_id
_entity_poly.type
_entity_poly.pdbx_seq_one_letter_code
_entity_poly.pdbx_strand_id
1 'polypeptide(L)'
;MAKDINDLGLSVEVKNKTTGEIDYISSTDTRSIQPISLLRLSVFSPVSSREKKNVGSRVMDASEELRNLEIVNSEGYDRVTISGPKLDMDTDFRIWLSIIQSLSEYPMVDNKVVLPFSDFAKMCDYNTRQINKILKERVAKSLRKITSTSISVYKDTGDDLISATTHLLNFSRVDTAANEVILEFNPKLSDLYKMDYKRVLKLKVFPAIKRNEVAKAIYAFLEGLPNSENRVQIVSFERLMKRLNMRSDPYKQLEMVRRAMKLLEDVKYLKYTEGYRVSKGKRQVFFSINSRDPDLLKNTDLD
;
A
#
# COMPACT_ATOMS: atom_id res chain seq x y z
N MET A 1 -23.00 -18.94 1.70
CA MET A 1 -22.98 -18.34 3.04
C MET A 1 -21.58 -17.77 3.25
N ALA A 2 -21.44 -16.46 3.05
CA ALA A 2 -20.17 -15.72 3.10
C ALA A 2 -19.87 -15.25 4.53
N LYS A 3 -19.71 -16.20 5.46
CA LYS A 3 -19.44 -15.88 6.87
C LYS A 3 -17.98 -15.52 7.14
N ASP A 4 -17.05 -15.91 6.26
CA ASP A 4 -15.60 -15.80 6.54
C ASP A 4 -14.94 -14.48 6.09
N ILE A 5 -15.60 -13.66 5.26
CA ILE A 5 -15.03 -12.39 4.75
C ILE A 5 -15.05 -11.29 5.83
N ASN A 6 -16.01 -11.34 6.76
CA ASN A 6 -16.15 -10.34 7.82
C ASN A 6 -15.16 -10.54 8.98
N ASP A 7 -14.72 -11.78 9.26
CA ASP A 7 -13.77 -12.05 10.36
C ASP A 7 -12.38 -11.47 10.10
N LEU A 8 -11.99 -11.32 8.83
CA LEU A 8 -10.76 -10.63 8.43
C LEU A 8 -10.88 -9.10 8.41
N GLY A 9 -12.08 -8.55 8.64
CA GLY A 9 -12.30 -7.11 8.54
C GLY A 9 -12.10 -6.56 7.12
N LEU A 10 -12.47 -7.29 6.07
CA LEU A 10 -12.23 -6.83 4.69
C LEU A 10 -13.36 -5.95 4.13
N SER A 11 -14.28 -5.53 5.00
CA SER A 11 -15.33 -4.56 4.73
C SER A 11 -15.21 -3.34 5.65
N VAL A 12 -15.62 -2.17 5.17
CA VAL A 12 -15.75 -0.94 5.95
C VAL A 12 -17.22 -0.57 6.03
N GLU A 13 -17.72 -0.40 7.25
CA GLU A 13 -19.07 0.12 7.49
C GLU A 13 -19.11 1.62 7.24
N VAL A 14 -19.99 2.06 6.34
CA VAL A 14 -20.22 3.48 6.05
C VAL A 14 -21.68 3.76 6.21
N LYS A 15 -22.01 4.69 7.10
CA LYS A 15 -23.38 5.20 7.19
C LYS A 15 -23.68 6.06 5.98
N ASN A 16 -24.67 5.66 5.18
CA ASN A 16 -25.16 6.41 4.06
C ASN A 16 -25.78 7.72 4.55
N LYS A 17 -25.25 8.86 4.08
CA LYS A 17 -25.71 10.19 4.53
C LYS A 17 -27.13 10.52 4.08
N THR A 18 -27.61 9.89 3.00
CA THR A 18 -28.91 10.16 2.39
C THR A 18 -29.99 9.23 2.93
N THR A 19 -29.71 7.92 3.01
CA THR A 19 -30.70 6.92 3.47
C THR A 19 -30.62 6.65 4.97
N GLY A 20 -29.50 6.97 5.61
CA GLY A 20 -29.24 6.66 7.01
C GLY A 20 -28.86 5.19 7.28
N GLU A 21 -28.90 4.33 6.26
CA GLU A 21 -28.56 2.91 6.32
C GLU A 21 -27.04 2.68 6.40
N ILE A 22 -26.64 1.48 6.82
CA ILE A 22 -25.23 1.07 6.88
C ILE A 22 -24.88 0.34 5.59
N ASP A 23 -23.98 0.92 4.80
CA ASP A 23 -23.39 0.31 3.61
C ASP A 23 -22.08 -0.41 3.99
N TYR A 24 -21.90 -1.63 3.47
CA TYR A 24 -20.66 -2.39 3.63
C TYR A 24 -19.79 -2.25 2.39
N ILE A 25 -18.67 -1.55 2.51
CA ILE A 25 -17.74 -1.32 1.41
C ILE A 25 -16.64 -2.39 1.42
N SER A 26 -16.54 -3.17 0.34
CA SER A 26 -15.44 -4.12 0.09
C SER A 26 -14.48 -3.61 -0.99
N SER A 27 -13.39 -4.36 -1.20
CA SER A 27 -12.45 -4.11 -2.30
C SER A 27 -13.08 -4.44 -3.65
N THR A 28 -12.79 -3.63 -4.67
CA THR A 28 -13.26 -3.72 -6.06
C THR A 28 -12.18 -3.15 -6.99
N ASP A 29 -12.43 -3.09 -8.29
CA ASP A 29 -11.56 -2.47 -9.29
C ASP A 29 -11.33 -0.96 -9.07
N THR A 30 -12.27 -0.26 -8.44
CA THR A 30 -12.22 1.19 -8.22
C THR A 30 -11.80 1.62 -6.81
N ARG A 31 -11.74 0.69 -5.85
CA ARG A 31 -11.39 0.94 -4.44
C ARG A 31 -10.82 -0.31 -3.79
N SER A 32 -9.88 -0.15 -2.87
CA SER A 32 -9.31 -1.27 -2.12
C SER A 32 -9.24 -0.97 -0.62
N ILE A 33 -9.49 -1.98 0.22
CA ILE A 33 -9.30 -1.87 1.67
C ILE A 33 -7.82 -2.09 1.97
N GLN A 34 -7.15 -1.10 2.54
CA GLN A 34 -5.70 -1.13 2.75
C GLN A 34 -5.33 -0.86 4.21
N PRO A 35 -4.38 -1.62 4.78
CA PRO A 35 -3.79 -1.30 6.07
C PRO A 35 -3.12 0.07 6.02
N ILE A 36 -3.50 0.96 6.93
CA ILE A 36 -2.94 2.32 7.05
C ILE A 36 -1.42 2.25 7.23
N SER A 37 -0.93 1.31 8.05
CA SER A 37 0.50 1.10 8.29
C SER A 37 1.27 0.80 7.00
N LEU A 38 0.76 -0.08 6.12
CA LEU A 38 1.40 -0.39 4.84
C LEU A 38 1.39 0.79 3.85
N LEU A 39 0.37 1.65 3.91
CA LEU A 39 0.33 2.89 3.11
C LEU A 39 1.39 3.90 3.59
N ARG A 40 1.61 3.98 4.91
CA ARG A 40 2.58 4.90 5.54
C ARG A 40 4.02 4.42 5.47
N LEU A 41 4.25 3.11 5.47
CA LEU A 41 5.57 2.50 5.35
C LEU A 41 6.10 2.52 3.91
N SER A 42 7.42 2.34 3.77
CA SER A 42 8.09 2.32 2.45
C SER A 42 8.08 0.97 1.74
N VAL A 43 7.20 0.04 2.16
CA VAL A 43 7.08 -1.33 1.63
C VAL A 43 6.93 -1.32 0.11
N PHE A 44 5.97 -0.53 -0.38
CA PHE A 44 5.81 -0.22 -1.80
C PHE A 44 6.40 1.16 -2.08
N SER A 45 7.44 1.25 -2.90
CA SER A 45 8.19 2.49 -3.12
C SER A 45 8.67 2.61 -4.57
N PRO A 46 8.93 3.84 -5.07
CA PRO A 46 9.36 4.04 -6.45
C PRO A 46 10.69 3.34 -6.73
N VAL A 47 10.76 2.53 -7.78
CA VAL A 47 11.97 1.80 -8.19
C VAL A 47 12.50 2.38 -9.49
N SER A 48 13.65 3.05 -9.41
CA SER A 48 14.33 3.54 -10.61
C SER A 48 14.82 2.39 -11.49
N SER A 49 14.91 2.60 -12.80
CA SER A 49 15.42 1.59 -13.75
C SER A 49 16.83 1.09 -13.41
N ARG A 50 17.65 1.90 -12.71
CA ARG A 50 18.97 1.51 -12.20
C ARG A 50 18.87 0.60 -10.97
N GLU A 51 17.93 0.87 -10.05
CA GLU A 51 17.67 -0.01 -8.91
C GLU A 51 17.04 -1.34 -9.30
N LYS A 52 16.27 -1.40 -10.41
CA LYS A 52 15.74 -2.67 -10.94
C LYS A 52 16.82 -3.70 -11.28
N LYS A 53 18.08 -3.27 -11.46
CA LYS A 53 19.25 -4.13 -11.69
C LYS A 53 19.95 -4.60 -10.40
N ASN A 54 19.80 -3.89 -9.29
CA ASN A 54 20.44 -4.20 -8.00
C ASN A 54 19.36 -4.58 -6.96
N VAL A 55 18.98 -5.85 -6.99
CA VAL A 55 17.91 -6.45 -6.17
C VAL A 55 18.45 -6.84 -4.78
N GLY A 56 19.04 -5.88 -4.06
CA GLY A 56 19.41 -6.11 -2.67
C GLY A 56 18.16 -6.20 -1.79
N SER A 57 18.11 -7.18 -0.89
CA SER A 57 17.14 -7.18 0.20
C SER A 57 17.29 -5.89 1.01
N ARG A 58 16.17 -5.26 1.36
CA ARG A 58 16.14 -4.08 2.22
C ARG A 58 15.53 -4.47 3.55
N VAL A 59 16.08 -3.90 4.61
CA VAL A 59 15.50 -3.93 5.95
C VAL A 59 15.02 -2.51 6.25
N MET A 60 13.81 -2.38 6.78
CA MET A 60 13.31 -1.12 7.33
C MET A 60 12.78 -1.36 8.75
N ASP A 61 12.95 -0.35 9.60
CA ASP A 61 12.28 -0.29 10.88
C ASP A 61 10.79 0.02 10.68
N ALA A 62 9.93 -0.78 11.28
CA ALA A 62 8.49 -0.66 11.24
C ALA A 62 7.88 -0.63 12.66
N SER A 63 8.70 -0.48 13.69
CA SER A 63 8.31 -0.58 15.10
C SER A 63 7.15 0.35 15.45
N GLU A 64 7.24 1.63 15.07
CA GLU A 64 6.18 2.61 15.32
C GLU A 64 4.88 2.31 14.57
N GLU A 65 4.98 1.89 13.30
CA GLU A 65 3.82 1.70 12.43
C GLU A 65 3.08 0.38 12.68
N LEU A 66 3.78 -0.62 13.22
CA LEU A 66 3.25 -1.96 13.48
C LEU A 66 3.15 -2.30 14.98
N ARG A 67 3.43 -1.35 15.88
CA ARG A 67 3.43 -1.57 17.34
C ARG A 67 2.14 -2.22 17.86
N ASN A 68 1.01 -1.89 17.26
CA ASN A 68 -0.29 -2.36 17.73
C ASN A 68 -0.70 -3.72 17.18
N LEU A 69 0.14 -4.39 16.39
CA LEU A 69 -0.17 -5.73 15.92
C LEU A 69 -0.21 -6.71 17.09
N GLU A 70 -1.16 -7.65 17.04
CA GLU A 70 -1.29 -8.69 18.06
C GLU A 70 0.01 -9.50 18.22
N ILE A 71 0.66 -9.88 17.12
CA ILE A 71 1.95 -10.58 17.13
C ILE A 71 3.07 -9.78 17.83
N VAL A 72 2.97 -8.44 17.90
CA VAL A 72 3.94 -7.59 18.61
C VAL A 72 3.59 -7.53 20.10
N ASN A 73 2.32 -7.33 20.41
CA ASN A 73 1.84 -7.16 21.79
C ASN A 73 1.81 -8.46 22.61
N SER A 74 1.49 -9.60 21.99
CA SER A 74 1.24 -10.86 22.71
C SER A 74 2.43 -11.36 23.51
N GLU A 75 3.66 -11.09 23.07
CA GLU A 75 4.89 -11.55 23.72
C GLU A 75 5.77 -10.38 24.22
N GLY A 76 5.30 -9.14 24.08
CA GLY A 76 6.02 -7.93 24.49
C GLY A 76 7.25 -7.64 23.63
N TYR A 77 7.13 -7.81 22.31
CA TYR A 77 8.16 -7.41 21.35
C TYR A 77 8.25 -5.87 21.28
N ASP A 78 9.47 -5.34 21.17
CA ASP A 78 9.74 -3.90 21.18
C ASP A 78 10.31 -3.39 19.84
N ARG A 79 10.83 -4.29 19.01
CA ARG A 79 11.39 -3.97 17.70
C ARG A 79 10.73 -4.78 16.59
N VAL A 80 10.31 -4.07 15.54
CA VAL A 80 9.69 -4.66 14.34
C VAL A 80 10.47 -4.21 13.11
N THR A 81 10.86 -5.18 12.27
CA THR A 81 11.50 -4.88 10.98
C THR A 81 10.73 -5.52 9.83
N ILE A 82 10.76 -4.87 8.67
CA ILE A 82 10.30 -5.46 7.41
C ILE A 82 11.52 -5.69 6.52
N SER A 83 11.66 -6.92 6.05
CA SER A 83 12.78 -7.36 5.21
C SER A 83 12.29 -7.88 3.86
N GLY A 84 13.02 -7.64 2.78
CA GLY A 84 12.73 -8.28 1.49
C GLY A 84 13.09 -7.45 0.27
N PRO A 85 12.69 -7.90 -0.93
CA PRO A 85 12.93 -7.13 -2.15
C PRO A 85 12.08 -5.85 -2.17
N LYS A 86 12.60 -4.79 -2.79
CA LYS A 86 11.84 -3.54 -2.98
C LYS A 86 10.63 -3.79 -3.88
N LEU A 87 9.42 -3.48 -3.40
CA LEU A 87 8.17 -3.60 -4.14
C LEU A 87 7.86 -2.28 -4.86
N ASP A 88 7.62 -2.32 -6.17
CA ASP A 88 7.33 -1.14 -6.99
C ASP A 88 5.85 -0.75 -7.00
N MET A 89 5.58 0.51 -7.33
CA MET A 89 4.21 1.04 -7.32
C MET A 89 3.40 0.68 -8.57
N ASP A 90 4.06 0.26 -9.66
CA ASP A 90 3.39 0.06 -10.95
C ASP A 90 2.91 -1.38 -11.14
N THR A 91 3.67 -2.35 -10.66
CA THR A 91 3.39 -3.79 -10.78
C THR A 91 3.09 -4.40 -9.42
N ASP A 92 4.01 -4.29 -8.45
CA ASP A 92 3.87 -5.02 -7.19
C ASP A 92 2.72 -4.49 -6.34
N PHE A 93 2.55 -3.17 -6.28
CA PHE A 93 1.41 -2.60 -5.57
C PHE A 93 0.08 -2.97 -6.24
N ARG A 94 0.00 -3.07 -7.57
CA ARG A 94 -1.23 -3.52 -8.26
C ARG A 94 -1.58 -4.96 -7.95
N ILE A 95 -0.57 -5.83 -7.94
CA ILE A 95 -0.73 -7.24 -7.58
C ILE A 95 -1.13 -7.36 -6.11
N TRP A 96 -0.58 -6.53 -5.23
CA TRP A 96 -1.04 -6.42 -3.85
C TRP A 96 -2.51 -6.02 -3.73
N LEU A 97 -2.95 -4.98 -4.46
CA LEU A 97 -4.36 -4.58 -4.50
C LEU A 97 -5.27 -5.75 -4.93
N SER A 98 -4.80 -6.55 -5.89
CA SER A 98 -5.53 -7.72 -6.42
C SER A 98 -5.54 -8.91 -5.45
N ILE A 99 -4.47 -9.11 -4.68
CA ILE A 99 -4.45 -10.08 -3.58
C ILE A 99 -5.55 -9.72 -2.58
N ILE A 100 -5.67 -8.43 -2.20
CA ILE A 100 -6.70 -7.99 -1.26
C ILE A 100 -8.10 -8.08 -1.87
N GLN A 101 -8.26 -7.72 -3.14
CA GLN A 101 -9.54 -7.87 -3.84
C GLN A 101 -9.98 -9.34 -3.91
N SER A 102 -9.04 -10.28 -4.12
CA SER A 102 -9.37 -11.71 -4.21
C SER A 102 -10.02 -12.25 -2.94
N LEU A 103 -9.64 -11.75 -1.76
CA LEU A 103 -10.27 -12.09 -0.49
C LEU A 103 -11.73 -11.63 -0.38
N SER A 104 -12.13 -10.61 -1.16
CA SER A 104 -13.50 -10.10 -1.18
C SER A 104 -14.39 -10.82 -2.20
N GLU A 105 -13.80 -11.43 -3.23
CA GLU A 105 -14.53 -12.04 -4.35
C GLU A 105 -14.53 -13.57 -4.35
N TYR A 106 -13.56 -14.19 -3.66
CA TYR A 106 -13.40 -15.63 -3.62
C TYR A 106 -13.45 -16.15 -2.18
N PRO A 107 -13.99 -17.37 -1.96
CA PRO A 107 -13.99 -17.97 -0.64
C PRO A 107 -12.56 -18.29 -0.20
N MET A 108 -12.30 -18.09 1.09
CA MET A 108 -11.06 -18.50 1.73
C MET A 108 -11.29 -19.84 2.45
N VAL A 109 -10.45 -20.84 2.16
CA VAL A 109 -10.49 -22.15 2.82
C VAL A 109 -9.09 -22.44 3.36
N ASP A 110 -8.97 -22.71 4.67
CA ASP A 110 -7.68 -22.98 5.32
C ASP A 110 -6.62 -21.91 5.03
N ASN A 111 -7.01 -20.64 5.21
CA ASN A 111 -6.22 -19.45 4.89
C ASN A 111 -5.82 -19.31 3.41
N LYS A 112 -6.40 -20.09 2.49
CA LYS A 112 -6.07 -20.06 1.07
C LYS A 112 -7.22 -19.53 0.23
N VAL A 113 -6.88 -18.69 -0.74
CA VAL A 113 -7.76 -18.34 -1.86
C VAL A 113 -7.19 -19.01 -3.11
N VAL A 114 -8.06 -19.75 -3.81
CA VAL A 114 -7.75 -20.38 -5.10
C VAL A 114 -8.65 -19.76 -6.15
N LEU A 115 -8.05 -19.24 -7.22
CA LEU A 115 -8.78 -18.56 -8.29
C LEU A 115 -8.12 -18.71 -9.66
N PRO A 116 -8.88 -18.52 -10.75
CA PRO A 116 -8.29 -18.60 -12.08
C PRO A 116 -7.23 -17.53 -12.33
N PHE A 117 -6.11 -17.89 -12.98
CA PHE A 117 -5.07 -16.90 -13.35
C PHE A 117 -5.64 -15.79 -14.23
N SER A 118 -6.55 -16.14 -15.15
CA SER A 118 -7.25 -15.17 -16.00
C SER A 118 -8.02 -14.11 -15.21
N ASP A 119 -8.64 -14.49 -14.08
CA ASP A 119 -9.44 -13.58 -13.27
C ASP A 119 -8.55 -12.76 -12.35
N PHE A 120 -7.52 -13.37 -11.75
CA PHE A 120 -6.50 -12.63 -11.02
C PHE A 120 -5.79 -11.59 -11.90
N ALA A 121 -5.50 -11.92 -13.17
CA ALA A 121 -4.92 -10.97 -14.11
C ALA A 121 -5.86 -9.80 -14.45
N LYS A 122 -7.17 -10.04 -14.55
CA LYS A 122 -8.16 -8.95 -14.72
C LYS A 122 -8.21 -8.04 -13.49
N MET A 123 -8.20 -8.61 -12.28
CA MET A 123 -8.13 -7.84 -11.03
C MET A 123 -6.88 -6.94 -10.97
N CYS A 124 -5.77 -7.43 -11.53
CA CYS A 124 -4.53 -6.66 -11.66
C CYS A 124 -4.57 -5.55 -12.72
N ASP A 125 -5.74 -5.29 -13.34
CA ASP A 125 -5.95 -4.35 -14.44
C ASP A 125 -5.13 -4.71 -15.69
N TYR A 126 -4.95 -6.01 -15.95
CA TYR A 126 -4.40 -6.51 -17.21
C TYR A 126 -5.52 -6.92 -18.16
N ASN A 127 -5.43 -6.45 -19.42
CA ASN A 127 -6.34 -6.87 -20.46
C ASN A 127 -6.08 -8.35 -20.79
N THR A 128 -7.14 -9.17 -20.95
CA THR A 128 -7.02 -10.59 -21.29
C THR A 128 -6.23 -10.83 -22.58
N ARG A 129 -6.29 -9.91 -23.54
CA ARG A 129 -5.50 -9.93 -24.79
C ARG A 129 -3.99 -9.76 -24.57
N GLN A 130 -3.58 -9.21 -23.43
CA GLN A 130 -2.18 -9.01 -23.05
C GLN A 130 -1.59 -10.21 -22.28
N ILE A 131 -2.40 -11.24 -21.99
CA ILE A 131 -1.94 -12.45 -21.30
C ILE A 131 -1.02 -13.25 -22.22
N ASN A 132 0.27 -12.98 -22.10
CA ASN A 132 1.35 -13.69 -22.77
C ASN A 132 2.34 -14.22 -21.73
N LYS A 133 3.35 -14.97 -22.18
CA LYS A 133 4.39 -15.54 -21.32
C LYS A 133 5.08 -14.47 -20.46
N ILE A 134 5.37 -13.29 -21.03
CA ILE A 134 6.04 -12.18 -20.34
C ILE A 134 5.17 -11.65 -19.18
N LEU A 135 3.86 -11.51 -19.38
CA LEU A 135 2.94 -11.07 -18.33
C LEU A 135 2.85 -12.11 -17.21
N LYS A 136 2.71 -13.38 -17.58
CA LYS A 136 2.66 -14.51 -16.64
C LYS A 136 3.91 -14.54 -15.75
N GLU A 137 5.09 -14.43 -16.34
CA GLU A 137 6.37 -14.35 -15.62
C GLU A 137 6.46 -13.11 -14.72
N ARG A 138 5.94 -11.96 -15.19
CA ARG A 138 5.90 -10.73 -14.38
C ARG A 138 5.03 -10.88 -13.14
N VAL A 139 3.83 -11.46 -13.28
CA VAL A 139 2.91 -11.71 -12.16
C VAL A 139 3.55 -12.69 -11.17
N ALA A 140 4.09 -13.81 -11.65
CA ALA A 140 4.76 -14.79 -10.80
C ALA A 140 5.97 -14.19 -10.06
N LYS A 141 6.77 -13.36 -10.73
CA LYS A 141 7.89 -12.65 -10.11
C LYS A 141 7.44 -11.71 -9.00
N SER A 142 6.36 -10.97 -9.23
CA SER A 142 5.82 -10.03 -8.23
C SER A 142 5.25 -10.74 -7.02
N LEU A 143 4.45 -11.81 -7.22
CA LEU A 143 3.95 -12.65 -6.14
C LEU A 143 5.09 -13.25 -5.31
N ARG A 144 6.15 -13.76 -5.97
CA ARG A 144 7.36 -14.21 -5.28
C ARG A 144 7.99 -13.11 -4.42
N LYS A 145 8.06 -11.87 -4.92
CA LYS A 145 8.60 -10.74 -4.17
C LYS A 145 7.76 -10.44 -2.92
N ILE A 146 6.43 -10.40 -3.07
CA ILE A 146 5.49 -10.15 -1.97
C ILE A 146 5.58 -11.26 -0.91
N THR A 147 5.59 -12.54 -1.32
CA THR A 147 5.79 -13.69 -0.42
C THR A 147 7.16 -13.63 0.28
N SER A 148 8.19 -13.10 -0.39
CA SER A 148 9.52 -12.93 0.19
C SER A 148 9.65 -11.71 1.13
N THR A 149 8.60 -10.88 1.27
CA THR A 149 8.61 -9.76 2.22
C THR A 149 8.23 -10.27 3.61
N SER A 150 9.22 -10.30 4.50
CA SER A 150 9.05 -10.75 5.89
C SER A 150 8.84 -9.58 6.85
N ILE A 151 8.08 -9.84 7.90
CA ILE A 151 7.93 -9.00 9.08
C ILE A 151 8.55 -9.78 10.24
N SER A 152 9.60 -9.23 10.84
CA SER A 152 10.33 -9.84 11.94
C SER A 152 10.15 -9.01 13.20
N VAL A 153 9.79 -9.66 14.30
CA VAL A 153 9.62 -9.06 15.61
C VAL A 153 10.72 -9.58 16.54
N TYR A 154 11.20 -8.71 17.41
CA TYR A 154 12.34 -8.97 18.29
C TYR A 154 12.06 -8.42 19.68
N LYS A 155 12.58 -9.14 20.68
CA LYS A 155 12.53 -8.79 22.09
C LYS A 155 13.89 -9.11 22.69
N ASP A 156 14.56 -8.08 23.17
CA ASP A 156 15.83 -8.22 23.87
C ASP A 156 15.55 -8.63 25.33
N THR A 157 16.18 -9.69 25.82
CA THR A 157 16.03 -10.19 27.20
C THR A 157 17.38 -10.20 27.91
N GLY A 158 18.03 -9.03 27.96
CA GLY A 158 19.40 -8.90 28.47
C GLY A 158 20.41 -9.37 27.43
N ASP A 159 21.07 -10.49 27.69
CA ASP A 159 22.07 -11.08 26.79
C ASP A 159 21.43 -11.97 25.69
N ASP A 160 20.17 -12.36 25.86
CA ASP A 160 19.43 -13.22 24.94
C ASP A 160 18.48 -12.43 24.02
N LEU A 161 18.17 -13.01 22.85
CA LEU A 161 17.27 -12.45 21.84
C LEU A 161 16.14 -13.44 21.53
N ILE A 162 14.89 -13.02 21.73
CA ILE A 162 13.72 -13.73 21.22
C ILE A 162 13.30 -13.05 19.91
N SER A 163 13.05 -13.84 18.87
CA SER A 163 12.54 -13.31 17.61
C SER A 163 11.56 -14.26 16.94
N ALA A 164 10.58 -13.69 16.26
CA ALA A 164 9.67 -14.41 15.38
C ALA A 164 9.64 -13.73 14.02
N THR A 165 9.48 -14.51 12.95
CA THR A 165 9.38 -13.98 11.59
C THR A 165 8.16 -14.54 10.90
N THR A 166 7.48 -13.68 10.17
CA THR A 166 6.25 -13.96 9.43
C THR A 166 6.31 -13.25 8.07
N HIS A 167 5.39 -13.53 7.14
CA HIS A 167 5.42 -12.98 5.77
C HIS A 167 4.15 -12.22 5.41
N LEU A 168 4.23 -11.21 4.52
CA LEU A 168 3.04 -10.51 4.01
C LEU A 168 2.02 -11.45 3.37
N LEU A 169 2.53 -12.47 2.67
CA LEU A 169 1.78 -13.61 2.16
C LEU A 169 2.58 -14.87 2.49
N ASN A 170 1.95 -15.88 3.10
CA ASN A 170 2.64 -17.10 3.53
C ASN A 170 3.12 -17.93 2.34
N PHE A 171 2.28 -18.04 1.32
CA PHE A 171 2.59 -18.81 0.12
C PHE A 171 1.87 -18.24 -1.10
N SER A 172 2.51 -18.33 -2.26
CA SER A 172 1.86 -18.13 -3.55
C SER A 172 2.28 -19.18 -4.56
N ARG A 173 1.33 -19.66 -5.37
CA ARG A 173 1.59 -20.49 -6.56
C ARG A 173 0.87 -19.90 -7.76
N VAL A 174 1.56 -19.90 -8.89
CA VAL A 174 0.98 -19.54 -10.19
C VAL A 174 1.19 -20.72 -11.13
N ASP A 175 0.10 -21.36 -11.52
CA ASP A 175 0.07 -22.39 -12.55
C ASP A 175 -0.76 -21.92 -13.73
N THR A 176 -0.07 -21.37 -14.72
CA THR A 176 -0.76 -20.81 -15.88
C THR A 176 -1.19 -21.85 -16.91
N ALA A 177 -0.80 -23.12 -16.74
CA ALA A 177 -1.27 -24.22 -17.57
C ALA A 177 -2.60 -24.75 -17.02
N ALA A 178 -2.71 -24.89 -15.70
CA ALA A 178 -3.96 -25.18 -15.01
C ALA A 178 -4.90 -23.96 -14.88
N ASN A 179 -4.46 -22.78 -15.35
CA ASN A 179 -5.14 -21.50 -15.18
C ASN A 179 -5.46 -21.19 -13.72
N GLU A 180 -4.51 -21.37 -12.80
CA GLU A 180 -4.74 -21.32 -11.36
C GLU A 180 -3.71 -20.44 -10.65
N VAL A 181 -4.19 -19.69 -9.66
CA VAL A 181 -3.38 -18.99 -8.66
C VAL A 181 -3.83 -19.45 -7.28
N ILE A 182 -2.87 -19.75 -6.42
CA ILE A 182 -3.10 -20.03 -4.99
C ILE A 182 -2.43 -18.93 -4.19
N LEU A 183 -3.16 -18.32 -3.27
CA LEU A 183 -2.66 -17.31 -2.33
C LEU A 183 -2.96 -17.81 -0.91
N GLU A 184 -1.93 -18.01 -0.10
CA GLU A 184 -2.08 -18.37 1.31
C GLU A 184 -1.78 -17.16 2.20
N PHE A 185 -2.81 -16.72 2.92
CA PHE A 185 -2.78 -15.58 3.81
C PHE A 185 -2.20 -15.95 5.17
N ASN A 186 -1.67 -14.93 5.82
CA ASN A 186 -1.06 -15.08 7.12
C ASN A 186 -2.04 -14.68 8.22
N PRO A 187 -2.59 -15.63 9.00
CA PRO A 187 -3.56 -15.31 10.03
C PRO A 187 -2.98 -14.43 11.14
N LYS A 188 -1.65 -14.50 11.40
CA LYS A 188 -0.97 -13.63 12.37
C LYS A 188 -0.93 -12.15 11.98
N LEU A 189 -1.28 -11.84 10.73
CA LEU A 189 -1.35 -10.48 10.20
C LEU A 189 -2.78 -10.02 9.92
N SER A 190 -3.80 -10.81 10.31
CA SER A 190 -5.22 -10.45 10.12
C SER A 190 -5.56 -9.07 10.71
N ASP A 191 -4.92 -8.71 11.82
CA ASP A 191 -5.06 -7.43 12.51
C ASP A 191 -4.67 -6.20 11.70
N LEU A 192 -3.83 -6.35 10.67
CA LEU A 192 -3.56 -5.26 9.71
C LEU A 192 -4.83 -4.76 9.03
N TYR A 193 -5.85 -5.62 8.93
CA TYR A 193 -7.10 -5.36 8.22
C TYR A 193 -8.29 -5.17 9.17
N LYS A 194 -8.08 -5.11 10.49
CA LYS A 194 -9.15 -4.73 11.44
C LYS A 194 -9.54 -3.26 11.25
N MET A 195 -10.79 -2.90 11.62
CA MET A 195 -11.39 -1.59 11.29
C MET A 195 -10.53 -0.38 11.64
N ASP A 196 -9.90 -0.38 12.81
CA ASP A 196 -9.13 0.77 13.30
C ASP A 196 -7.81 0.99 12.54
N TYR A 197 -7.37 0.00 11.77
CA TYR A 197 -6.09 -0.01 11.09
C TYR A 197 -6.21 0.00 9.57
N LYS A 198 -7.42 0.13 9.00
CA LYS A 198 -7.66 0.06 7.56
C LYS A 198 -8.32 1.32 6.99
N ARG A 199 -8.18 1.51 5.69
CA ARG A 199 -8.83 2.59 4.95
C ARG A 199 -9.25 2.13 3.55
N VAL A 200 -10.34 2.70 3.06
CA VAL A 200 -10.72 2.60 1.64
C VAL A 200 -9.79 3.49 0.81
N LEU A 201 -8.85 2.89 0.10
CA LEU A 201 -8.01 3.54 -0.90
C LEU A 201 -8.78 3.65 -2.23
N LYS A 202 -9.03 4.86 -2.72
CA LYS A 202 -9.65 5.05 -4.04
C LYS A 202 -8.63 4.80 -5.15
N LEU A 203 -8.98 4.04 -6.18
CA LEU A 203 -8.03 3.67 -7.24
C LEU A 203 -8.15 4.55 -8.49
N LYS A 204 -9.19 5.39 -8.59
CA LYS A 204 -9.43 6.31 -9.72
C LYS A 204 -8.27 7.27 -10.01
N VAL A 205 -7.46 7.60 -9.00
CA VAL A 205 -6.27 8.46 -9.16
C VAL A 205 -5.15 7.76 -9.93
N PHE A 206 -5.03 6.43 -9.84
CA PHE A 206 -3.92 5.67 -10.45
C PHE A 206 -3.86 5.79 -11.98
N PRO A 207 -4.97 5.63 -12.72
CA PRO A 207 -4.99 5.89 -14.17
C PRO A 207 -4.59 7.32 -14.52
N ALA A 208 -5.03 8.32 -13.73
CA ALA A 208 -4.76 9.74 -14.00
C ALA A 208 -3.27 10.10 -13.90
N ILE A 209 -2.55 9.49 -12.95
CA ILE A 209 -1.09 9.70 -12.77
C ILE A 209 -0.22 8.68 -13.52
N LYS A 210 -0.83 7.83 -14.36
CA LYS A 210 -0.19 6.89 -15.30
C LYS A 210 0.88 6.02 -14.62
N ARG A 211 2.13 6.05 -15.11
CA ARG A 211 3.28 5.27 -14.62
C ARG A 211 4.19 6.06 -13.65
N ASN A 212 3.75 7.21 -13.16
CA ASN A 212 4.57 7.99 -12.23
C ASN A 212 4.57 7.34 -10.85
N GLU A 213 5.56 6.48 -10.58
CA GLU A 213 5.66 5.75 -9.31
C GLU A 213 5.82 6.68 -8.09
N VAL A 214 6.49 7.83 -8.24
CA VAL A 214 6.63 8.82 -7.15
C VAL A 214 5.27 9.40 -6.78
N ALA A 215 4.48 9.82 -7.78
CA ALA A 215 3.13 10.33 -7.54
C ALA A 215 2.24 9.26 -6.91
N LYS A 216 2.32 8.00 -7.35
CA LYS A 216 1.58 6.87 -6.75
C LYS A 216 1.96 6.66 -5.28
N ALA A 217 3.25 6.69 -4.97
CA ALA A 217 3.73 6.51 -3.60
C ALA A 217 3.33 7.68 -2.69
N ILE A 218 3.39 8.92 -3.17
CA ILE A 218 2.91 10.09 -2.43
C ILE A 218 1.39 10.01 -2.22
N TYR A 219 0.62 9.66 -3.26
CA TYR A 219 -0.82 9.43 -3.16
C TYR A 219 -1.14 8.41 -2.07
N ALA A 220 -0.58 7.20 -2.16
CA ALA A 220 -0.80 6.15 -1.18
C ALA A 220 -0.44 6.60 0.24
N PHE A 221 0.69 7.29 0.41
CA PHE A 221 1.12 7.83 1.69
C PHE A 221 0.14 8.85 2.27
N LEU A 222 -0.29 9.82 1.47
CA LEU A 222 -1.26 10.82 1.91
C LEU A 222 -2.59 10.14 2.27
N GLU A 223 -3.04 9.17 1.48
CA GLU A 223 -4.20 8.33 1.82
C GLU A 223 -3.98 7.46 3.07
N GLY A 224 -2.75 7.26 3.55
CA GLY A 224 -2.48 6.71 4.87
C GLY A 224 -2.60 7.72 6.02
N LEU A 225 -2.71 9.01 5.73
CA LEU A 225 -2.82 10.07 6.73
C LEU A 225 -4.26 10.59 6.87
N PRO A 226 -4.68 11.09 8.06
CA PRO A 226 -6.01 11.66 8.25
C PRO A 226 -6.34 12.73 7.20
N ASN A 227 -7.54 12.63 6.62
CA ASN A 227 -8.08 13.62 5.68
C ASN A 227 -9.28 14.27 6.37
N SER A 228 -9.21 15.57 6.64
CA SER A 228 -10.32 16.31 7.25
C SER A 228 -10.46 17.63 6.51
N GLU A 229 -11.67 17.95 6.07
CA GLU A 229 -11.97 19.10 5.19
C GLU A 229 -11.45 20.45 5.75
N ASN A 230 -11.33 20.56 7.07
CA ASN A 230 -10.88 21.78 7.76
C ASN A 230 -9.49 21.67 8.39
N ARG A 231 -8.65 20.72 7.97
CA ARG A 231 -7.30 20.56 8.53
C ARG A 231 -6.24 20.55 7.44
N VAL A 232 -5.38 21.57 7.47
CA VAL A 232 -4.16 21.61 6.67
C VAL A 232 -3.19 20.56 7.21
N GLN A 233 -2.77 19.65 6.34
CA GLN A 233 -1.80 18.62 6.69
C GLN A 233 -0.40 19.03 6.25
N ILE A 234 0.52 19.13 7.20
CA ILE A 234 1.91 19.51 6.91
C ILE A 234 2.76 18.24 6.81
N VAL A 235 3.44 18.07 5.69
CA VAL A 235 4.38 16.98 5.46
C VAL A 235 5.76 17.55 5.14
N SER A 236 6.78 17.17 5.91
CA SER A 236 8.16 17.57 5.63
C SER A 236 8.72 16.80 4.44
N PHE A 237 9.63 17.43 3.71
CA PHE A 237 10.38 16.73 2.66
C PHE A 237 11.13 15.52 3.21
N GLU A 238 11.68 15.60 4.43
CA GLU A 238 12.33 14.46 5.09
C GLU A 238 11.37 13.27 5.26
N ARG A 239 10.12 13.51 5.67
CA ARG A 239 9.11 12.46 5.84
C ARG A 239 8.76 11.82 4.49
N LEU A 240 8.63 12.64 3.43
CA LEU A 240 8.44 12.13 2.07
C LEU A 240 9.64 11.29 1.60
N MET A 241 10.88 11.72 1.87
CA MET A 241 12.07 10.94 1.51
C MET A 241 12.09 9.59 2.21
N LYS A 242 11.79 9.54 3.51
CA LYS A 242 11.66 8.27 4.27
C LYS A 242 10.63 7.35 3.63
N ARG A 243 9.47 7.89 3.25
CA ARG A 243 8.41 7.14 2.56
C ARG A 243 8.82 6.62 1.18
N LEU A 244 9.48 7.46 0.38
CA LEU A 244 9.86 7.14 -0.99
C LEU A 244 11.08 6.22 -1.07
N ASN A 245 11.93 6.21 -0.03
CA ASN A 245 13.10 5.32 0.09
C ASN A 245 13.94 5.27 -1.20
N MET A 246 14.17 6.45 -1.78
CA MET A 246 14.95 6.64 -3.00
C MET A 246 16.43 6.78 -2.66
N ARG A 247 17.31 6.27 -3.53
CA ARG A 247 18.77 6.35 -3.38
C ARG A 247 19.42 7.54 -4.09
N SER A 248 18.64 8.34 -4.80
CA SER A 248 19.15 9.51 -5.54
C SER A 248 19.62 10.62 -4.60
N ASP A 249 20.40 11.57 -5.10
CA ASP A 249 20.80 12.76 -4.34
C ASP A 249 19.57 13.59 -3.87
N PRO A 250 19.58 14.17 -2.65
CA PRO A 250 18.44 14.91 -2.10
C PRO A 250 17.89 16.04 -2.99
N TYR A 251 18.74 16.74 -3.75
CA TYR A 251 18.26 17.80 -4.66
C TYR A 251 17.41 17.21 -5.78
N LYS A 252 17.86 16.11 -6.39
CA LYS A 252 17.10 15.39 -7.42
C LYS A 252 15.82 14.80 -6.84
N GLN A 253 15.87 14.26 -5.61
CA GLN A 253 14.67 13.76 -4.95
C GLN A 253 13.65 14.87 -4.72
N LEU A 254 14.08 16.06 -4.29
CA LEU A 254 13.20 17.20 -4.10
C LEU A 254 12.53 17.62 -5.40
N GLU A 255 13.27 17.66 -6.51
CA GLU A 255 12.73 17.95 -7.82
C GLU A 255 11.69 16.90 -8.26
N MET A 256 11.98 15.62 -8.05
CA MET A 256 11.03 14.53 -8.32
C MET A 256 9.76 14.65 -7.47
N VAL A 257 9.88 15.00 -6.19
CA VAL A 257 8.75 15.25 -5.29
C VAL A 257 7.92 16.44 -5.79
N ARG A 258 8.55 17.56 -6.14
CA ARG A 258 7.84 18.74 -6.67
C ARG A 258 7.05 18.41 -7.94
N ARG A 259 7.67 17.69 -8.89
CA ARG A 259 6.98 17.25 -10.11
C ARG A 259 5.80 16.31 -9.81
N ALA A 260 5.95 15.41 -8.85
CA ALA A 260 4.88 14.50 -8.43
C ALA A 260 3.74 15.22 -7.71
N MET A 261 4.05 16.16 -6.81
CA MET A 261 3.07 17.02 -6.15
C MET A 261 2.30 17.87 -7.17
N LYS A 262 3.01 18.45 -8.15
CA LYS A 262 2.38 19.21 -9.22
C LYS A 262 1.47 18.36 -10.08
N LEU A 263 1.90 17.15 -10.47
CA LEU A 263 1.04 16.20 -11.19
C LEU A 263 -0.22 15.86 -10.39
N LEU A 264 -0.10 15.63 -9.08
CA LEU A 264 -1.23 15.35 -8.20
C LEU A 264 -2.21 16.53 -8.09
N GLU A 265 -1.71 17.76 -8.13
CA GLU A 265 -2.54 18.96 -8.24
C GLU A 265 -3.21 19.10 -9.62
N ASP A 266 -2.47 18.83 -10.70
CA ASP A 266 -2.97 18.94 -12.07
C ASP A 266 -4.11 17.96 -12.35
N VAL A 267 -4.01 16.73 -11.84
CA VAL A 267 -5.10 15.73 -11.89
C VAL A 267 -6.22 16.00 -10.88
N LYS A 268 -6.15 17.13 -10.15
CA LYS A 268 -7.14 17.59 -9.16
C LYS A 268 -7.28 16.72 -7.93
N TYR A 269 -6.28 15.87 -7.63
CA TYR A 269 -6.30 15.09 -6.40
C TYR A 269 -6.03 15.95 -5.17
N LEU A 270 -5.15 16.95 -5.23
CA LEU A 270 -4.83 17.77 -4.06
C LEU A 270 -4.64 19.24 -4.41
N LYS A 271 -4.76 20.11 -3.41
CA LYS A 271 -4.21 21.48 -3.43
C LYS A 271 -3.12 21.57 -2.38
N TYR A 272 -1.98 22.16 -2.72
CA TYR A 272 -0.88 22.31 -1.78
C TYR A 272 -0.16 23.63 -1.92
N THR A 273 0.52 24.04 -0.85
CA THR A 273 1.54 25.08 -0.89
C THR A 273 2.88 24.51 -0.46
N GLU A 274 3.95 24.93 -1.14
CA GLU A 274 5.31 24.65 -0.74
C GLU A 274 5.81 25.80 0.14
N GLY A 275 6.40 25.45 1.29
CA GLY A 275 7.02 26.41 2.18
C GLY A 275 8.37 25.91 2.66
N TYR A 276 9.04 26.74 3.45
CA TYR A 276 10.24 26.34 4.16
C TYR A 276 10.21 26.82 5.60
N ARG A 277 10.89 26.08 6.47
CA ARG A 277 11.23 26.53 7.82
C ARG A 277 12.72 26.35 8.03
N VAL A 278 13.31 27.25 8.82
CA VAL A 278 14.69 27.07 9.27
C VAL A 278 14.65 26.27 10.56
N SER A 279 15.29 25.10 10.55
CA SER A 279 15.45 24.25 11.74
C SER A 279 16.91 23.89 11.87
N LYS A 280 17.49 24.12 13.06
CA LYS A 280 18.93 23.90 13.34
C LYS A 280 19.85 24.53 12.28
N GLY A 281 19.53 25.76 11.86
CA GLY A 281 20.30 26.49 10.84
C GLY A 281 20.17 25.98 9.40
N LYS A 282 19.35 24.95 9.13
CA LYS A 282 19.12 24.40 7.79
C LYS A 282 17.72 24.70 7.29
N ARG A 283 17.60 25.06 6.02
CA ARG A 283 16.33 25.24 5.33
C ARG A 283 15.70 23.86 5.08
N GLN A 284 14.57 23.60 5.74
CA GLN A 284 13.78 22.41 5.55
C GLN A 284 12.53 22.75 4.74
N VAL A 285 12.30 22.01 3.66
CA VAL A 285 11.11 22.17 2.81
C VAL A 285 9.94 21.40 3.40
N PHE A 286 8.76 22.00 3.35
CA PHE A 286 7.50 21.39 3.78
C PHE A 286 6.43 21.63 2.71
N PHE A 287 5.51 20.68 2.61
CA PHE A 287 4.32 20.78 1.78
C PHE A 287 3.10 20.85 2.70
N SER A 288 2.35 21.94 2.61
CA SER A 288 1.07 22.09 3.28
C SER A 288 -0.02 21.61 2.34
N ILE A 289 -0.59 20.45 2.63
CA ILE A 289 -1.71 19.88 1.87
C ILE A 289 -2.98 20.55 2.37
N ASN A 290 -3.55 21.44 1.55
CA ASN A 290 -4.71 22.24 1.90
C ASN A 290 -6.02 21.46 1.76
N SER A 291 -6.08 20.57 0.77
CA SER A 291 -7.24 19.70 0.52
C SER A 291 -6.83 18.49 -0.31
N ARG A 292 -7.60 17.41 -0.20
CA ARG A 292 -7.45 16.18 -1.00
C ARG A 292 -8.82 15.66 -1.42
N ASP A 293 -8.95 15.33 -2.69
CA ASP A 293 -10.11 14.72 -3.31
C ASP A 293 -9.70 13.41 -4.01
N PRO A 294 -9.81 12.25 -3.33
CA PRO A 294 -9.49 10.95 -3.91
C PRO A 294 -10.53 10.47 -4.92
N ASP A 295 -11.72 11.09 -4.99
CA ASP A 295 -12.78 10.74 -5.94
C ASP A 295 -12.65 11.50 -7.27
N LEU A 296 -11.75 12.48 -7.34
CA LEU A 296 -11.53 13.33 -8.52
C LEU A 296 -12.87 13.88 -9.03
N LEU A 297 -13.71 14.36 -8.12
CA LEU A 297 -14.98 14.96 -8.48
C LEU A 297 -14.66 16.20 -9.31
N LYS A 298 -15.28 16.30 -10.49
CA LYS A 298 -15.35 17.60 -11.14
C LYS A 298 -16.20 18.45 -10.22
N ASN A 299 -15.74 19.65 -9.86
CA ASN A 299 -16.65 20.67 -9.34
C ASN A 299 -17.77 20.83 -10.37
N THR A 300 -18.90 20.18 -10.16
CA THR A 300 -20.20 20.64 -10.67
C THR A 300 -20.60 21.79 -9.77
N ASP A 301 -19.90 22.91 -9.90
CA ASP A 301 -20.29 24.18 -9.30
C ASP A 301 -20.26 25.24 -10.39
N LEU A 302 -21.46 25.61 -10.79
CA LEU A 302 -21.90 26.97 -11.15
C LEU A 302 -21.37 27.54 -12.47
N ASP A 303 -22.11 27.24 -13.54
CA ASP A 303 -22.47 28.26 -14.54
C ASP A 303 -23.59 29.15 -13.94
#